data_AF-A0A813C986-F1
#
_entry.id   AF-A0A813C986-F1
#
_cell.length_a   1.000
_cell.length_b   1.000
_cell.length_c   1.000
_cell.angle_alpha   90.00
_cell.angle_beta   90.00
_cell.angle_gamma   90.00
#
_symmetry.space_group_name_H-M   'P 1'
#
loop_
_entity.id
_entity.type
_entity.pdbx_description
1 polymer ?
#
loop_
_entity_poly.entity_id
_entity_poly.type
_entity_poly.pdbx_seq_one_letter_code
_entity_poly.pdbx_strand_id
1 'polypeptide(L)'
;MVFQPIKFEEAGLVVVTDSSLGTVTREGSAEAPPLEKVYSQACYFVLLADRELLAGRPGKFNVLDTRSHRLSRVCRSSYAAETLGAEEAFDVGQLCRGFVAAAKGLPLDGKHAIDRSINSIPLTVVVDAKDTYDKASSDTSSFGSQKSLAFTVAWLRAVLRRPNTSLRWTATANMFCDAGTKHMDVTHLQETLHRGEWCITYSPNFVKQVSKGKKVAKAPPVTTIDLPGLPLSGDDPMLGFLMKFAEMRGWHNHKDMGINIAHSAKSFRTPEPRFSSAVYPLRTTFGRFERPTGEVCWRVLERNNRYLEEANQHQLLDQPAPVLVTCFAQEARGPNREGNLE
;
A
#
# COMPACT_ATOMS: atom_id res chain seq x y z
N MET A 1 -15.27 21.10 13.62
CA MET A 1 -13.93 20.85 14.19
C MET A 1 -14.00 21.18 15.66
N VAL A 2 -13.66 20.24 16.54
CA VAL A 2 -13.64 20.46 17.99
C VAL A 2 -12.20 20.66 18.43
N PHE A 3 -11.97 21.66 19.28
CA PHE A 3 -10.68 21.83 19.93
C PHE A 3 -10.67 21.04 21.24
N GLN A 4 -9.79 20.04 21.33
CA GLN A 4 -9.64 19.16 22.46
C GLN A 4 -8.58 19.69 23.43
N PRO A 5 -8.78 19.60 24.76
CA PRO A 5 -7.72 19.86 25.72
C PRO A 5 -6.64 18.78 25.58
N ILE A 6 -5.44 19.20 25.23
CA ILE A 6 -4.25 18.34 25.12
C ILE A 6 -3.18 18.88 26.06
N LYS A 7 -2.50 17.98 26.78
CA LYS A 7 -1.35 18.34 27.60
C LYS A 7 -0.18 18.74 26.71
N PHE A 8 -0.01 20.05 26.52
CA PHE A 8 0.86 20.63 25.51
C PHE A 8 2.33 20.22 25.67
N GLU A 9 2.78 20.01 26.91
CA GLU A 9 4.17 19.62 27.23
C GLU A 9 4.51 18.25 26.63
N GLU A 10 3.56 17.31 26.66
CA GLU A 10 3.70 15.95 26.15
C GLU A 10 3.25 15.80 24.69
N ALA A 11 2.65 16.85 24.12
CA ALA A 11 2.13 16.85 22.77
C ALA A 11 3.25 16.84 21.73
N GLY A 12 2.94 16.27 20.57
CA GLY A 12 3.77 16.24 19.38
C GLY A 12 2.91 16.28 18.12
N LEU A 13 3.53 16.01 16.98
CA LEU A 13 2.88 16.10 15.68
C LEU A 13 2.61 14.74 15.08
N VAL A 14 1.41 14.58 14.55
CA VAL A 14 1.05 13.49 13.66
C VAL A 14 0.61 14.10 12.33
N VAL A 15 1.25 13.74 11.23
CA VAL A 15 0.83 14.18 9.89
C VAL A 15 0.23 12.98 9.17
N VAL A 16 -1.04 13.05 8.85
CA VAL A 16 -1.75 11.99 8.12
C VAL A 16 -1.83 12.41 6.67
N THR A 17 -1.38 11.57 5.74
CA THR A 17 -1.37 11.91 4.32
C THR A 17 -1.83 10.74 3.45
N ASP A 18 -2.48 11.10 2.36
CA ASP A 18 -2.93 10.21 1.30
C ASP A 18 -2.69 10.89 -0.05
N SER A 19 -2.49 10.11 -1.12
CA SER A 19 -2.38 10.64 -2.48
C SER A 19 -3.02 9.73 -3.51
N SER A 20 -3.80 10.31 -4.42
CA SER A 20 -4.45 9.56 -5.49
C SER A 20 -3.85 9.88 -6.86
N LEU A 21 -3.59 8.83 -7.65
CA LEU A 21 -3.05 8.93 -9.00
C LEU A 21 -4.13 9.33 -10.00
N GLY A 22 -3.85 10.36 -10.81
CA GLY A 22 -4.66 10.66 -12.01
C GLY A 22 -6.11 11.02 -11.69
N THR A 23 -6.35 11.73 -10.59
CA THR A 23 -7.70 12.11 -10.15
C THR A 23 -8.11 13.50 -10.59
N VAL A 24 -7.19 14.33 -11.06
CA VAL A 24 -7.46 15.73 -11.39
C VAL A 24 -6.84 16.20 -12.70
N THR A 25 -7.43 17.23 -13.29
CA THR A 25 -6.86 17.94 -14.46
C THR A 25 -5.64 18.78 -14.07
N ARG A 26 -5.04 19.45 -15.06
CA ARG A 26 -3.94 20.40 -14.84
C ARG A 26 -4.35 21.56 -13.92
N GLU A 27 -5.60 21.98 -14.00
CA GLU A 27 -6.21 23.04 -13.20
C GLU A 27 -6.65 22.53 -11.81
N GLY A 28 -6.58 21.21 -11.58
CA GLY A 28 -6.97 20.58 -10.32
C GLY A 28 -8.44 20.16 -10.25
N SER A 29 -9.18 20.17 -11.37
CA SER A 29 -10.58 19.75 -11.38
C SER A 29 -10.71 18.22 -11.35
N ALA A 30 -11.61 17.70 -10.50
CA ALA A 30 -12.02 16.29 -10.51
C ALA A 30 -13.15 16.02 -11.54
N GLU A 31 -13.79 17.08 -12.04
CA GLU A 31 -14.93 17.06 -12.96
C GLU A 31 -14.46 17.12 -14.42
N ALA A 32 -13.75 16.08 -14.85
CA ALA A 32 -13.32 15.94 -16.24
C ALA A 32 -13.33 14.48 -16.68
N PRO A 33 -13.40 14.21 -18.00
CA PRO A 33 -13.26 12.87 -18.54
C PRO A 33 -11.96 12.19 -18.06
N PRO A 34 -11.94 10.84 -17.90
CA PRO A 34 -10.79 10.13 -17.34
C PRO A 34 -9.45 10.41 -18.04
N LEU A 35 -9.46 10.64 -19.36
CA LEU A 35 -8.25 10.87 -20.15
C LEU A 35 -7.62 12.25 -19.94
N GLU A 36 -8.38 13.21 -19.40
CA GLU A 36 -7.89 14.57 -19.08
C GLU A 36 -7.33 14.66 -17.65
N LYS A 37 -7.71 13.71 -16.79
CA LYS A 37 -7.27 13.62 -15.39
C LYS A 37 -5.94 12.89 -15.27
N VAL A 38 -4.88 13.56 -15.71
CA VAL A 38 -3.52 12.98 -15.72
C VAL A 38 -2.68 13.40 -14.52
N TYR A 39 -3.18 14.31 -13.68
CA TYR A 39 -2.47 14.79 -12.50
C TYR A 39 -2.97 14.09 -11.23
N SER A 40 -2.05 13.95 -10.29
CA SER A 40 -2.32 13.32 -8.99
C SER A 40 -2.69 14.37 -7.96
N GLN A 41 -3.50 13.98 -6.98
CA GLN A 41 -3.92 14.83 -5.88
C GLN A 41 -3.38 14.28 -4.57
N ALA A 42 -2.81 15.16 -3.74
CA ALA A 42 -2.34 14.83 -2.41
C ALA A 42 -3.16 15.57 -1.36
N CYS A 43 -3.35 14.94 -0.22
CA CYS A 43 -3.96 15.55 0.94
C CYS A 43 -3.14 15.25 2.20
N TYR A 44 -3.08 16.21 3.11
CA TYR A 44 -2.56 15.99 4.44
C TYR A 44 -3.36 16.72 5.52
N PHE A 45 -3.25 16.22 6.74
CA PHE A 45 -3.66 16.87 7.97
C PHE A 45 -2.49 16.85 8.95
N VAL A 46 -2.06 18.03 9.40
CA VAL A 46 -1.11 18.17 10.50
C VAL A 46 -1.89 18.26 11.80
N LEU A 47 -1.66 17.31 12.69
CA LEU A 47 -2.35 17.16 13.95
C LEU A 47 -1.40 17.44 15.11
N LEU A 48 -1.81 18.31 16.04
CA LEU A 48 -1.25 18.34 17.38
C LEU A 48 -1.88 17.19 18.17
N ALA A 49 -1.08 16.18 18.47
CA ALA A 49 -1.52 14.91 19.02
C ALA A 49 -1.09 14.74 20.47
N ASP A 50 -1.93 14.07 21.25
CA ASP A 50 -1.53 13.60 22.58
C ASP A 50 -0.54 12.42 22.51
N ARG A 51 -0.03 12.02 23.68
CA ARG A 51 0.93 10.93 23.82
C ARG A 51 0.37 9.57 23.37
N GLU A 52 -0.93 9.35 23.51
CA GLU A 52 -1.57 8.09 23.15
C GLU A 52 -1.61 7.91 21.63
N LEU A 53 -2.00 8.97 20.90
CA LEU A 53 -2.01 8.96 19.45
C LEU A 53 -0.59 8.86 18.88
N LEU A 54 0.39 9.55 19.46
CA LEU A 54 1.81 9.40 19.10
C LEU A 54 2.33 7.97 19.29
N ALA A 55 1.82 7.26 20.29
CA ALA A 55 2.15 5.85 20.53
C ALA A 55 1.37 4.88 19.62
N GLY A 56 0.51 5.40 18.75
CA GLY A 56 -0.30 4.64 17.81
C GLY A 56 -1.55 4.00 18.39
N ARG A 57 -1.95 4.42 19.60
CA ARG A 57 -3.19 4.01 20.29
C ARG A 57 -4.31 5.03 20.02
N PRO A 58 -5.57 4.77 20.42
CA PRO A 58 -6.62 5.77 20.37
C PRO A 58 -6.24 6.98 21.23
N GLY A 59 -6.23 8.16 20.62
CA GLY A 59 -5.84 9.39 21.28
C GLY A 59 -6.47 10.62 20.66
N LYS A 60 -6.34 11.75 21.35
CA LYS A 60 -6.93 13.04 21.00
C LYS A 60 -5.98 13.85 20.14
N PHE A 61 -6.57 14.71 19.31
CA PHE A 61 -5.81 15.63 18.49
C PHE A 61 -6.55 16.95 18.23
N ASN A 62 -5.79 17.96 17.84
CA ASN A 62 -6.26 19.20 17.23
C ASN A 62 -5.64 19.36 15.84
N VAL A 63 -6.40 19.82 14.85
CA VAL A 63 -5.86 20.12 13.52
C VAL A 63 -5.12 21.46 13.57
N LEU A 64 -3.85 21.47 13.16
CA LEU A 64 -3.04 22.67 13.03
C LEU A 64 -3.03 23.20 11.59
N ASP A 65 -2.95 22.30 10.63
CA ASP A 65 -2.90 22.63 9.20
C ASP A 65 -3.52 21.51 8.37
N THR A 66 -4.06 21.85 7.22
CA THR A 66 -4.58 20.87 6.26
C THR A 66 -4.57 21.42 4.86
N ARG A 67 -4.31 20.53 3.90
CA ARG A 67 -4.33 20.88 2.48
C ARG A 67 -4.80 19.70 1.67
N SER A 68 -5.62 19.98 0.66
CA SER A 68 -5.86 19.09 -0.48
C SER A 68 -5.50 19.85 -1.74
N HIS A 69 -4.62 19.30 -2.56
CA HIS A 69 -4.13 19.99 -3.75
C HIS A 69 -3.54 19.02 -4.78
N ARG A 70 -3.40 19.52 -6.01
CA ARG A 70 -2.71 18.82 -7.09
C ARG A 70 -1.21 18.75 -6.82
N LEU A 71 -0.62 17.56 -6.95
CA LEU A 71 0.83 17.39 -6.98
C LEU A 71 1.42 18.10 -8.20
N SER A 72 2.48 18.87 -7.98
CA SER A 72 3.14 19.65 -9.04
C SER A 72 3.73 18.76 -10.15
N ARG A 73 4.26 17.59 -9.76
CA ARG A 73 4.84 16.59 -10.68
C ARG A 73 3.76 15.62 -11.16
N VAL A 74 3.76 15.36 -12.47
CA VAL A 74 2.96 14.27 -13.05
C VAL A 74 3.53 12.94 -12.57
N CYS A 75 2.73 12.20 -11.79
CA CYS A 75 3.10 10.89 -11.28
C CYS A 75 2.75 9.81 -12.32
N ARG A 76 3.62 8.82 -12.46
CA ARG A 76 3.44 7.70 -13.42
C ARG A 76 2.90 6.43 -12.75
N SER A 77 2.74 6.46 -11.43
CA SER A 77 2.31 5.34 -10.61
C SER A 77 1.70 5.86 -9.30
N SER A 78 0.85 5.06 -8.67
CA SER A 78 0.32 5.38 -7.34
C SER A 78 1.45 5.48 -6.32
N TYR A 79 2.43 4.57 -6.38
CA TYR A 79 3.63 4.64 -5.55
C TYR A 79 4.35 6.00 -5.65
N ALA A 80 4.45 6.58 -6.84
CA ALA A 80 5.04 7.92 -7.00
C ALA A 80 4.19 9.02 -6.35
N ALA A 81 2.88 8.99 -6.54
CA ALA A 81 1.98 9.98 -5.93
C ALA A 81 2.08 9.92 -4.40
N GLU A 82 1.97 8.73 -3.83
CA GLU A 82 2.04 8.48 -2.38
C GLU A 82 3.40 8.81 -1.79
N THR A 83 4.49 8.51 -2.50
CA THR A 83 5.85 8.83 -2.04
C THR A 83 6.09 10.34 -2.02
N LEU A 84 5.57 11.07 -3.02
CA LEU A 84 5.66 12.54 -3.05
C LEU A 84 4.73 13.20 -2.03
N GLY A 85 3.54 12.63 -1.80
CA GLY A 85 2.65 13.06 -0.71
C GLY A 85 3.30 12.88 0.66
N ALA A 86 3.95 11.74 0.89
CA ALA A 86 4.73 11.50 2.11
C ALA A 86 5.92 12.46 2.25
N GLU A 87 6.62 12.79 1.16
CA GLU A 87 7.69 13.79 1.15
C GLU A 87 7.17 15.15 1.65
N GLU A 88 6.08 15.65 1.08
CA GLU A 88 5.46 16.91 1.50
C GLU A 88 4.95 16.86 2.95
N ALA A 89 4.39 15.71 3.38
CA ALA A 89 3.93 15.52 4.76
C ALA A 89 5.08 15.64 5.78
N PHE A 90 6.29 15.16 5.44
CA PHE A 90 7.47 15.39 6.26
C PHE A 90 7.89 16.87 6.25
N ASP A 91 7.89 17.53 5.09
CA ASP A 91 8.27 18.94 4.99
C ASP A 91 7.36 19.85 5.84
N VAL A 92 6.04 19.74 5.67
CA VAL A 92 5.08 20.52 6.47
C VAL A 92 5.14 20.13 7.95
N GLY A 93 5.35 18.85 8.27
CA GLY A 93 5.54 18.38 9.63
C GLY A 93 6.77 19.00 10.31
N GLN A 94 7.87 19.15 9.58
CA GLN A 94 9.09 19.81 10.09
C GLN A 94 8.89 21.31 10.30
N LEU A 95 8.14 21.98 9.42
CA LEU A 95 7.77 23.38 9.62
C LEU A 95 6.92 23.55 10.89
N CYS A 96 5.88 22.72 11.04
CA CYS A 96 5.02 22.73 12.23
C CYS A 96 5.78 22.38 13.52
N ARG A 97 6.81 21.51 13.46
CA ARG A 97 7.69 21.26 14.61
C ARG A 97 8.38 22.53 15.09
N GLY A 98 8.82 23.38 14.16
CA GLY A 98 9.40 24.69 14.47
C GLY A 98 8.42 25.58 15.24
N PHE A 99 7.16 25.66 14.78
CA PHE A 99 6.12 26.43 15.47
C PHE A 99 5.80 25.87 16.86
N VAL A 100 5.68 24.54 17.00
CA VAL A 100 5.46 23.91 18.32
C VAL A 100 6.66 24.13 19.24
N ALA A 101 7.89 24.04 18.74
CA ALA A 101 9.09 24.32 19.53
C ALA A 101 9.12 25.77 20.00
N ALA A 102 8.80 26.73 19.14
CA ALA A 102 8.67 28.14 19.50
C ALA A 102 7.62 28.35 20.59
N ALA A 103 6.44 27.72 20.43
CA ALA A 103 5.35 27.80 21.41
C ALA A 103 5.71 27.14 22.76
N LYS A 104 6.59 26.14 22.77
CA LYS A 104 7.18 25.56 24.01
C LYS A 104 8.31 26.41 24.60
N GLY A 105 8.63 27.57 24.03
CA GLY A 105 9.72 28.43 24.49
C GLY A 105 11.12 27.86 24.26
N LEU A 106 11.26 26.93 23.31
CA LEU A 106 12.56 26.34 22.99
C LEU A 106 13.43 27.32 22.17
N PRO A 107 14.77 27.30 22.34
CA PRO A 107 15.66 28.21 21.65
C PRO A 107 15.68 27.95 20.15
N LEU A 108 15.47 29.00 19.36
CA LEU A 108 15.49 28.97 17.88
C LEU A 108 16.55 29.92 17.31
N ASP A 109 17.55 30.27 18.12
CA ASP A 109 18.68 31.11 17.75
C ASP A 109 19.89 30.28 17.32
N GLY A 110 20.32 30.47 16.07
CA GLY A 110 21.47 29.76 15.51
C GLY A 110 21.20 28.30 15.15
N LYS A 111 21.99 27.78 14.22
CA LYS A 111 21.74 26.50 13.54
C LYS A 111 21.66 25.29 14.48
N HIS A 112 22.53 25.23 15.49
CA HIS A 112 22.57 24.10 16.42
C HIS A 112 21.42 24.10 17.43
N ALA A 113 20.98 25.27 17.88
CA ALA A 113 19.83 25.35 18.79
C ALA A 113 18.55 24.98 18.05
N ILE A 114 18.36 25.48 16.82
CA ILE A 114 17.21 25.13 15.97
C ILE A 114 17.12 23.61 15.79
N ASP A 115 18.20 22.96 15.36
CA ASP A 115 18.16 21.51 15.09
C ASP A 115 17.83 20.70 16.36
N ARG A 116 18.39 21.06 17.53
CA ARG A 116 18.03 20.41 18.80
C ARG A 116 16.58 20.65 19.17
N SER A 117 16.10 21.89 19.06
CA SER A 117 14.75 22.28 19.47
C SER A 117 13.68 21.60 18.61
N ILE A 118 13.82 21.61 17.28
CA ILE A 118 12.84 20.96 16.39
C ILE A 118 12.83 19.44 16.54
N ASN A 119 14.01 18.82 16.71
CA ASN A 119 14.11 17.37 16.88
C ASN A 119 13.67 16.90 18.28
N SER A 120 13.48 17.82 19.25
CA SER A 120 12.90 17.48 20.55
C SER A 120 11.38 17.23 20.50
N ILE A 121 10.70 17.75 19.47
CA ILE A 121 9.25 17.57 19.28
C ILE A 121 9.00 16.26 18.53
N PRO A 122 8.18 15.33 19.02
CA PRO A 122 7.79 14.14 18.27
C PRO A 122 7.11 14.48 16.94
N LEU A 123 7.47 13.79 15.86
CA LEU A 123 6.80 13.84 14.55
C LEU A 123 6.60 12.43 14.05
N THR A 124 5.35 12.12 13.75
CA THR A 124 4.95 10.86 13.13
C THR A 124 4.20 11.15 11.84
N VAL A 125 4.73 10.74 10.70
CA VAL A 125 3.96 10.75 9.45
C VAL A 125 3.23 9.41 9.31
N VAL A 126 1.97 9.44 8.88
CA VAL A 126 1.14 8.26 8.68
C VAL A 126 0.72 8.16 7.22
N VAL A 127 0.98 7.00 6.62
CA VAL A 127 0.61 6.65 5.24
C VAL A 127 -0.19 5.36 5.24
N ASP A 128 -1.03 5.12 4.25
CA ASP A 128 -1.65 3.81 4.00
C ASP A 128 -1.02 3.05 2.82
N ALA A 129 -0.21 3.74 2.02
CA ALA A 129 0.62 3.15 0.98
C ALA A 129 1.75 2.30 1.59
N LYS A 130 1.52 0.99 1.66
CA LYS A 130 2.49 0.03 2.22
C LYS A 130 3.84 0.04 1.50
N ASP A 131 3.84 0.21 0.18
CA ASP A 131 5.08 0.28 -0.59
C ASP A 131 5.92 1.51 -0.21
N THR A 132 5.29 2.66 0.03
CA THR A 132 5.95 3.88 0.53
C THR A 132 6.58 3.61 1.90
N TYR A 133 5.81 3.02 2.82
CA TYR A 133 6.30 2.66 4.15
C TYR A 133 7.49 1.69 4.10
N ASP A 134 7.35 0.59 3.36
CA ASP A 134 8.36 -0.46 3.26
C ASP A 134 9.65 0.08 2.61
N LYS A 135 9.54 0.94 1.58
CA LYS A 135 10.71 1.53 0.91
C LYS A 135 11.38 2.63 1.73
N ALA A 136 10.63 3.49 2.40
CA ALA A 136 11.20 4.51 3.28
C ALA A 136 11.87 3.89 4.52
N SER A 137 11.37 2.77 5.02
CA SER A 137 11.90 2.10 6.22
C SER A 137 12.95 1.02 5.92
N SER A 138 13.16 0.67 4.65
CA SER A 138 14.11 -0.38 4.26
C SER A 138 15.56 0.09 4.35
N ASP A 139 16.43 -0.75 4.92
CA ASP A 139 17.89 -0.56 4.93
C ASP A 139 18.57 -0.90 3.60
N THR A 140 17.85 -1.56 2.68
CA THR A 140 18.39 -1.86 1.35
C THR A 140 18.40 -0.62 0.44
N SER A 141 19.37 -0.51 -0.45
CA SER A 141 19.48 0.56 -1.46
C SER A 141 18.41 0.52 -2.56
N SER A 142 17.36 -0.30 -2.43
CA SER A 142 16.26 -0.37 -3.39
C SER A 142 15.32 0.82 -3.23
N PHE A 143 14.93 1.42 -4.35
CA PHE A 143 14.01 2.58 -4.42
C PHE A 143 12.69 2.26 -5.14
N GLY A 144 12.43 0.98 -5.41
CA GLY A 144 11.33 0.51 -6.26
C GLY A 144 11.71 0.47 -7.75
N SER A 145 10.76 0.10 -8.61
CA SER A 145 10.96 0.01 -10.06
C SER A 145 11.11 1.39 -10.72
N GLN A 146 10.57 2.44 -10.09
CA GLN A 146 10.62 3.80 -10.59
C GLN A 146 11.86 4.57 -10.10
N LYS A 147 12.95 4.49 -10.87
CA LYS A 147 14.25 5.12 -10.54
C LYS A 147 14.18 6.63 -10.27
N SER A 148 13.21 7.35 -10.83
CA SER A 148 13.06 8.80 -10.60
C SER A 148 12.75 9.16 -9.13
N LEU A 149 12.30 8.21 -8.32
CA LEU A 149 12.01 8.40 -6.90
C LEU A 149 13.21 8.11 -5.99
N ALA A 150 14.36 7.71 -6.54
CA ALA A 150 15.53 7.34 -5.74
C ALA A 150 15.96 8.45 -4.77
N PHE A 151 15.99 9.70 -5.22
CA PHE A 151 16.33 10.85 -4.38
C PHE A 151 15.29 11.11 -3.30
N THR A 152 13.99 11.04 -3.62
CA THR A 152 12.92 11.22 -2.65
C THR A 152 12.98 10.14 -1.56
N VAL A 153 13.14 8.87 -1.93
CA VAL A 153 13.27 7.77 -0.96
C VAL A 153 14.54 7.89 -0.12
N ALA A 154 15.67 8.29 -0.72
CA ALA A 154 16.91 8.56 0.01
C ALA A 154 16.76 9.71 1.01
N TRP A 155 16.03 10.77 0.62
CA TRP A 155 15.71 11.90 1.48
C TRP A 155 14.78 11.49 2.63
N LEU A 156 13.71 10.75 2.35
CA LEU A 156 12.79 10.20 3.37
C LEU A 156 13.55 9.40 4.43
N ARG A 157 14.48 8.52 3.99
CA ARG A 157 15.36 7.77 4.90
C ARG A 157 16.26 8.67 5.73
N ALA A 158 16.81 9.74 5.15
CA ALA A 158 17.62 10.70 5.89
C ALA A 158 16.80 11.45 6.94
N VAL A 159 15.58 11.86 6.61
CA VAL A 159 14.65 12.48 7.56
C VAL A 159 14.26 11.53 8.69
N LEU A 160 14.01 10.26 8.38
CA LEU A 160 13.66 9.23 9.37
C LEU A 160 14.78 8.90 10.35
N ARG A 161 16.04 9.20 10.02
CA ARG A 161 17.17 9.07 10.95
C ARG A 161 17.24 10.20 11.98
N ARG A 162 16.45 11.27 11.83
CA ARG A 162 16.43 12.37 12.79
C ARG A 162 15.74 11.94 14.09
N PRO A 163 16.15 12.46 15.25
CA PRO A 163 15.53 12.12 16.53
C PRO A 163 14.01 12.38 16.53
N ASN A 164 13.30 11.57 17.31
CA ASN A 164 11.85 11.66 17.52
C ASN A 164 11.00 11.69 16.24
N THR A 165 11.55 11.21 15.12
CA THR A 165 10.88 11.20 13.80
C THR A 165 10.52 9.77 13.45
N SER A 166 9.27 9.54 13.04
CA SER A 166 8.84 8.21 12.61
C SER A 166 7.87 8.26 11.43
N LEU A 167 7.84 7.16 10.68
CA LEU A 167 6.82 6.87 9.68
C LEU A 167 6.01 5.70 10.20
N ARG A 168 4.68 5.75 10.05
CA ARG A 168 3.76 4.69 10.41
C ARG A 168 2.89 4.34 9.22
N TRP A 169 2.57 3.05 9.13
CA TRP A 169 1.61 2.55 8.17
C TRP A 169 0.27 2.29 8.85
N THR A 170 -0.83 2.64 8.18
CA THR A 170 -2.20 2.31 8.58
C THR A 170 -2.92 1.61 7.43
N ALA A 171 -4.02 0.91 7.72
CA ALA A 171 -4.84 0.35 6.66
C ALA A 171 -5.61 1.46 5.93
N THR A 172 -5.80 1.35 4.61
CA THR A 172 -6.61 2.30 3.82
C THR A 172 -8.01 2.53 4.41
N ALA A 173 -8.63 1.47 4.97
CA ALA A 173 -9.93 1.59 5.62
C ALA A 173 -9.95 2.50 6.87
N ASN A 174 -8.78 2.78 7.46
CA ASN A 174 -8.58 3.68 8.60
C ASN A 174 -8.08 5.08 8.16
N MET A 175 -7.79 5.27 6.86
CA MET A 175 -7.23 6.51 6.34
C MET A 175 -8.35 7.53 6.12
N PHE A 176 -8.64 8.33 7.14
CA PHE A 176 -9.67 9.36 7.03
C PHE A 176 -9.32 10.47 6.02
N CYS A 177 -8.03 10.61 5.67
CA CYS A 177 -7.53 11.60 4.71
C CYS A 177 -7.87 11.27 3.24
N ASP A 178 -8.29 10.04 2.95
CA ASP A 178 -8.62 9.54 1.60
C ASP A 178 -9.72 10.38 0.91
N ALA A 179 -10.69 10.85 1.70
CA ALA A 179 -11.75 11.75 1.24
C ALA A 179 -11.23 13.09 0.71
N GLY A 180 -9.98 13.46 1.03
CA GLY A 180 -9.32 14.65 0.53
C GLY A 180 -8.69 14.49 -0.86
N THR A 181 -8.54 13.28 -1.39
CA THR A 181 -7.87 13.02 -2.68
C THR A 181 -8.78 12.40 -3.73
N LYS A 182 -9.94 11.89 -3.31
CA LYS A 182 -10.91 11.18 -4.14
C LYS A 182 -12.31 11.74 -3.92
N HIS A 183 -13.11 11.72 -4.98
CA HIS A 183 -14.54 12.00 -4.86
C HIS A 183 -15.25 10.78 -4.25
N MET A 184 -15.37 10.75 -2.92
CA MET A 184 -15.89 9.61 -2.16
C MET A 184 -16.69 10.04 -0.93
N ASP A 185 -17.20 9.06 -0.18
CA ASP A 185 -17.94 9.31 1.05
C ASP A 185 -17.07 9.93 2.16
N VAL A 186 -17.43 11.15 2.57
CA VAL A 186 -16.70 11.99 3.53
C VAL A 186 -17.05 11.74 4.99
N THR A 187 -17.99 10.83 5.30
CA THR A 187 -18.46 10.60 6.68
C THR A 187 -17.32 10.29 7.66
N HIS A 188 -16.36 9.45 7.28
CA HIS A 188 -15.24 9.09 8.17
C HIS A 188 -14.34 10.28 8.49
N LEU A 189 -14.04 11.13 7.50
CA LEU A 189 -13.31 12.37 7.70
C LEU A 189 -14.07 13.27 8.67
N GLN A 190 -15.36 13.51 8.39
CA GLN A 190 -16.20 14.38 9.20
C GLN A 190 -16.31 13.90 10.65
N GLU A 191 -16.61 12.62 10.89
CA GLU A 191 -16.72 12.04 12.23
C GLU A 191 -15.40 12.12 13.00
N THR A 192 -14.28 11.84 12.34
CA THR A 192 -12.94 11.90 12.96
C THR A 192 -12.60 13.33 13.38
N LEU A 193 -12.88 14.32 12.52
CA LEU A 193 -12.66 15.75 12.82
C LEU A 193 -13.65 16.34 13.83
N HIS A 194 -14.88 15.81 13.90
CA HIS A 194 -15.86 16.22 14.90
C HIS A 194 -15.53 15.65 16.28
N ARG A 195 -15.10 14.39 16.35
CA ARG A 195 -14.70 13.76 17.60
C ARG A 195 -13.36 14.31 18.11
N GLY A 196 -12.43 14.63 17.20
CA GLY A 196 -11.06 15.02 17.56
C GLY A 196 -10.27 13.85 18.16
N GLU A 197 -10.63 12.62 17.79
CA GLU A 197 -9.98 11.39 18.25
C GLU A 197 -9.80 10.41 17.10
N TRP A 198 -8.63 9.79 17.06
CA TRP A 198 -8.27 8.80 16.05
C TRP A 198 -7.27 7.78 16.63
N CYS A 199 -6.98 6.73 15.86
CA CYS A 199 -6.01 5.71 16.21
C CYS A 199 -5.21 5.35 14.96
N ILE A 200 -3.88 5.44 15.04
CA ILE A 200 -3.00 5.09 13.89
C ILE A 200 -3.12 3.59 13.59
N THR A 201 -3.10 2.75 14.62
CA THR A 201 -3.31 1.31 14.45
C THR A 201 -4.79 1.06 14.19
N TYR A 202 -5.12 0.25 13.17
CA TYR A 202 -6.52 -0.13 12.94
C TYR A 202 -7.10 -0.77 14.21
N SER A 203 -8.17 -0.19 14.74
CA SER A 203 -8.91 -0.72 15.88
C SER A 203 -10.35 -1.02 15.45
N PRO A 204 -10.88 -2.23 15.72
CA PRO A 204 -12.24 -2.60 15.34
C PRO A 204 -13.33 -1.73 16.00
N ASN A 205 -12.97 -0.98 17.05
CA ASN A 205 -13.87 -0.02 17.72
C ASN A 205 -14.01 1.30 16.93
N PHE A 206 -13.16 1.55 15.93
CA PHE A 206 -13.14 2.78 15.12
C PHE A 206 -13.49 2.50 13.65
N VAL A 207 -14.38 1.52 13.42
CA VAL A 207 -14.69 1.04 12.08
C VAL A 207 -15.83 1.83 11.47
N LYS A 208 -15.53 2.52 10.37
CA LYS A 208 -16.52 2.78 9.33
C LYS A 208 -17.06 1.42 8.90
N GLN A 209 -18.35 1.14 9.15
CA GLN A 209 -18.99 -0.08 8.64
C GLN A 209 -18.64 -0.17 7.16
N VAL A 210 -17.85 -1.18 6.80
CA VAL A 210 -17.55 -1.46 5.41
C VAL A 210 -18.90 -1.81 4.81
N SER A 211 -19.51 -0.86 4.10
CA SER A 211 -20.65 -1.18 3.26
C SER A 211 -20.13 -2.28 2.34
N LYS A 212 -20.70 -3.49 2.48
CA LYS A 212 -20.42 -4.59 1.57
C LYS A 212 -20.51 -4.00 0.18
N GLY A 213 -19.39 -3.99 -0.54
CA GLY A 213 -19.31 -3.40 -1.86
C GLY A 213 -20.51 -3.83 -2.66
N LYS A 214 -21.24 -2.86 -3.20
CA LYS A 214 -22.37 -3.10 -4.09
C LYS A 214 -21.87 -4.09 -5.15
N LYS A 215 -22.49 -5.28 -5.23
CA LYS A 215 -22.17 -6.26 -6.26
C LYS A 215 -22.21 -5.53 -7.60
N VAL A 216 -21.05 -5.40 -8.24
CA VAL A 216 -20.97 -4.87 -9.61
C VAL A 216 -21.83 -5.79 -10.47
N ALA A 217 -22.78 -5.20 -11.20
CA ALA A 217 -23.67 -5.95 -12.08
C ALA A 217 -22.84 -6.78 -13.05
N LYS A 218 -23.11 -8.10 -13.11
CA LYS A 218 -22.51 -9.00 -14.08
C LYS A 218 -22.79 -8.46 -15.48
N ALA A 219 -21.74 -8.28 -16.28
CA ALA A 219 -21.87 -8.03 -17.71
C ALA A 219 -22.67 -9.18 -18.36
N PRO A 220 -23.42 -8.91 -19.45
CA PRO A 220 -24.24 -9.93 -20.09
C PRO A 220 -23.39 -11.09 -20.63
N PRO A 221 -23.92 -12.31 -20.65
CA PRO A 221 -23.16 -13.50 -20.99
C PRO A 221 -22.81 -13.49 -22.48
N VAL A 222 -21.52 -13.35 -22.78
CA VAL A 222 -20.98 -13.68 -24.10
C VAL A 222 -20.92 -15.20 -24.18
N THR A 223 -21.74 -15.76 -25.06
CA THR A 223 -21.76 -17.19 -25.36
C THR A 223 -20.45 -17.58 -26.03
N THR A 224 -19.78 -18.61 -25.48
CA THR A 224 -18.49 -19.20 -25.87
C THR A 224 -17.24 -18.36 -25.57
N ILE A 225 -16.85 -18.27 -24.29
CA ILE A 225 -15.49 -17.84 -23.92
C ILE A 225 -14.63 -19.09 -23.75
N ASP A 226 -13.64 -19.25 -24.63
CA ASP A 226 -12.55 -20.18 -24.43
C ASP A 226 -11.74 -19.69 -23.22
N LEU A 227 -11.82 -20.41 -22.10
CA LEU A 227 -11.17 -19.99 -20.86
C LEU A 227 -9.64 -20.12 -21.02
N PRO A 228 -8.83 -19.20 -20.47
CA PRO A 228 -7.38 -19.28 -20.64
C PRO A 228 -6.79 -20.53 -19.96
N GLY A 229 -5.68 -21.02 -20.51
CA GLY A 229 -4.95 -22.18 -20.00
C GLY A 229 -5.65 -23.52 -20.21
N LEU A 230 -5.14 -24.55 -19.54
CA LEU A 230 -5.65 -25.93 -19.63
C LEU A 230 -6.59 -26.25 -18.46
N PRO A 231 -7.63 -27.07 -18.65
CA PRO A 231 -8.46 -27.54 -17.53
C PRO A 231 -7.63 -28.31 -16.51
N LEU A 232 -7.79 -27.99 -15.23
CA LEU A 232 -7.19 -28.76 -14.15
C LEU A 232 -8.00 -30.05 -13.95
N SER A 233 -7.35 -31.22 -13.99
CA SER A 233 -8.00 -32.50 -13.72
C SER A 233 -8.52 -32.57 -12.27
N GLY A 234 -9.63 -33.29 -12.06
CA GLY A 234 -10.19 -33.53 -10.73
C GLY A 234 -9.24 -34.30 -9.80
N ASP A 235 -8.36 -35.11 -10.39
CA ASP A 235 -7.36 -35.91 -9.66
C ASP A 235 -6.02 -35.18 -9.47
N ASP A 236 -5.92 -33.90 -9.84
CA ASP A 236 -4.66 -33.17 -9.66
C ASP A 236 -4.39 -32.96 -8.16
N PRO A 237 -3.18 -33.33 -7.67
CA PRO A 237 -2.83 -33.22 -6.26
C PRO A 237 -2.88 -31.78 -5.73
N MET A 238 -2.80 -30.78 -6.61
CA MET A 238 -2.92 -29.37 -6.24
C MET A 238 -4.37 -28.93 -5.99
N LEU A 239 -5.39 -29.68 -6.40
CA LEU A 239 -6.77 -29.22 -6.32
C LEU A 239 -7.22 -28.94 -4.88
N GLY A 240 -6.94 -29.86 -3.95
CA GLY A 240 -7.25 -29.67 -2.53
C GLY A 240 -6.49 -28.49 -1.91
N PHE A 241 -5.26 -28.26 -2.38
CA PHE A 241 -4.45 -27.11 -1.99
C PHE A 241 -5.04 -25.79 -2.50
N LEU A 242 -5.44 -25.74 -3.78
CA LEU A 242 -6.03 -24.57 -4.41
C LEU A 242 -7.35 -24.17 -3.75
N MET A 243 -8.22 -25.15 -3.44
CA MET A 243 -9.47 -24.90 -2.71
C MET A 243 -9.22 -24.27 -1.34
N LYS A 244 -8.18 -24.72 -0.62
CA LYS A 244 -7.83 -24.18 0.70
C LYS A 244 -7.32 -22.74 0.64
N PHE A 245 -6.45 -22.42 -0.32
CA PHE A 245 -5.77 -21.12 -0.38
C PHE A 245 -6.52 -20.05 -1.18
N ALA A 246 -7.52 -20.41 -1.99
CA ALA A 246 -8.24 -19.47 -2.85
C ALA A 246 -8.85 -18.26 -2.11
N GLU A 247 -9.22 -18.46 -0.85
CA GLU A 247 -9.85 -17.44 0.00
C GLU A 247 -8.82 -16.58 0.77
N MET A 248 -7.53 -16.95 0.76
CA MET A 248 -6.46 -16.26 1.48
C MET A 248 -5.75 -15.31 0.53
N ARG A 249 -5.85 -13.99 0.71
CA ARG A 249 -5.19 -13.01 -0.18
C ARG A 249 -3.75 -12.72 0.26
N GLY A 250 -2.82 -12.61 -0.69
CA GLY A 250 -1.47 -12.13 -0.44
C GLY A 250 -0.38 -13.18 -0.60
N TRP A 251 0.76 -12.96 0.07
CA TRP A 251 1.93 -13.84 0.00
C TRP A 251 1.97 -14.79 1.19
N HIS A 252 2.26 -16.06 0.92
CA HIS A 252 2.32 -17.14 1.89
C HIS A 252 3.55 -18.02 1.63
N ASN A 253 3.95 -18.78 2.64
CA ASN A 253 5.00 -19.77 2.53
C ASN A 253 4.46 -21.11 3.08
N HIS A 254 4.63 -22.20 2.33
CA HIS A 254 4.20 -23.53 2.74
C HIS A 254 5.22 -24.58 2.29
N LYS A 255 5.87 -25.26 3.24
CA LYS A 255 6.76 -26.41 2.98
C LYS A 255 7.72 -26.17 1.81
N ASP A 256 8.48 -25.07 1.87
CA ASP A 256 9.45 -24.69 0.84
C ASP A 256 8.82 -24.33 -0.52
N MET A 257 7.61 -23.77 -0.48
CA MET A 257 6.95 -23.19 -1.64
C MET A 257 6.43 -21.80 -1.29
N GLY A 258 6.89 -20.82 -2.05
CA GLY A 258 6.36 -19.47 -2.01
C GLY A 258 5.03 -19.40 -2.75
N ILE A 259 3.99 -18.81 -2.17
CA ILE A 259 2.67 -18.74 -2.79
C ILE A 259 2.19 -17.29 -2.82
N ASN A 260 1.62 -16.87 -3.94
CA ASN A 260 0.86 -15.63 -4.06
C ASN A 260 -0.58 -15.94 -4.45
N ILE A 261 -1.54 -15.32 -3.77
CA ILE A 261 -2.94 -15.35 -4.15
C ILE A 261 -3.40 -13.93 -4.46
N ALA A 262 -3.82 -13.73 -5.70
CA ALA A 262 -4.35 -12.48 -6.21
C ALA A 262 -5.83 -12.63 -6.58
N HIS A 263 -6.63 -11.62 -6.28
CA HIS A 263 -8.05 -11.57 -6.66
C HIS A 263 -8.24 -10.55 -7.78
N SER A 264 -9.13 -10.87 -8.72
CA SER A 264 -9.38 -10.05 -9.92
C SER A 264 -8.10 -9.73 -10.71
N ALA A 265 -7.23 -10.72 -10.88
CA ALA A 265 -5.91 -10.54 -11.49
C ALA A 265 -6.04 -10.36 -13.01
N LYS A 266 -5.41 -9.33 -13.57
CA LYS A 266 -5.36 -9.06 -15.02
C LYS A 266 -4.15 -9.67 -15.73
N SER A 267 -3.17 -10.12 -14.97
CA SER A 267 -1.97 -10.81 -15.45
C SER A 267 -1.74 -12.01 -14.56
N PHE A 268 -1.29 -13.12 -15.15
CA PHE A 268 -0.97 -14.32 -14.39
C PHE A 268 0.51 -14.46 -14.03
N ARG A 269 1.33 -13.48 -14.41
CA ARG A 269 2.77 -13.43 -14.09
C ARG A 269 3.15 -12.28 -13.15
N THR A 270 2.13 -11.56 -12.65
CA THR A 270 2.27 -10.40 -11.74
C THR A 270 1.45 -10.68 -10.46
N PRO A 271 1.93 -10.32 -9.25
CA PRO A 271 3.15 -9.58 -8.93
C PRO A 271 4.45 -10.37 -9.14
N GLU A 272 5.57 -9.65 -9.31
CA GLU A 272 6.89 -10.28 -9.34
C GLU A 272 7.15 -11.09 -8.06
N PRO A 273 7.84 -12.25 -8.18
CA PRO A 273 8.22 -13.07 -7.03
C PRO A 273 8.95 -12.27 -5.95
N ARG A 274 8.49 -12.41 -4.70
CA ARG A 274 9.22 -11.91 -3.52
C ARG A 274 10.33 -12.86 -3.04
N PHE A 275 10.51 -13.97 -3.75
CA PHE A 275 11.49 -15.00 -3.44
C PHE A 275 12.67 -14.91 -4.41
N SER A 276 13.87 -15.26 -3.93
CA SER A 276 15.04 -15.33 -4.78
C SER A 276 14.84 -16.38 -5.88
N SER A 277 14.97 -15.97 -7.14
CA SER A 277 14.90 -16.87 -8.29
C SER A 277 16.01 -17.92 -8.29
N ALA A 278 17.13 -17.65 -7.61
CA ALA A 278 18.19 -18.64 -7.43
C ALA A 278 17.76 -19.80 -6.52
N VAL A 279 16.77 -19.59 -5.65
CA VAL A 279 16.28 -20.61 -4.70
C VAL A 279 14.97 -21.22 -5.21
N TYR A 280 14.06 -20.41 -5.75
CA TYR A 280 12.76 -20.84 -6.24
C TYR A 280 12.59 -20.47 -7.72
N PRO A 281 13.28 -21.14 -8.66
CA PRO A 281 13.27 -20.74 -10.07
C PRO A 281 11.98 -21.10 -10.81
N LEU A 282 11.18 -22.04 -10.29
CA LEU A 282 10.00 -22.57 -10.98
C LEU A 282 8.73 -21.86 -10.54
N ARG A 283 7.92 -21.43 -11.51
CA ARG A 283 6.58 -20.83 -11.30
C ARG A 283 5.49 -21.70 -11.91
N THR A 284 4.45 -21.93 -11.13
CA THR A 284 3.21 -22.59 -11.57
C THR A 284 2.04 -21.70 -11.20
N THR A 285 1.18 -21.35 -12.16
CA THR A 285 0.06 -20.45 -11.93
C THR A 285 -1.27 -21.09 -12.30
N PHE A 286 -2.23 -21.00 -11.38
CA PHE A 286 -3.59 -21.49 -11.51
C PHE A 286 -4.58 -20.33 -11.47
N GLY A 287 -5.64 -20.41 -12.26
CA GLY A 287 -6.77 -19.47 -12.23
C GLY A 287 -8.09 -20.18 -11.90
N ARG A 288 -8.89 -19.59 -11.01
CA ARG A 288 -10.28 -20.00 -10.74
C ARG A 288 -11.22 -19.12 -11.54
N PHE A 289 -11.97 -19.71 -12.46
CA PHE A 289 -12.92 -19.00 -13.33
C PHE A 289 -14.35 -19.49 -13.09
N GLU A 290 -15.32 -18.61 -13.27
CA GLU A 290 -16.74 -18.94 -13.24
C GLU A 290 -17.25 -18.99 -14.69
N ARG A 291 -17.88 -20.09 -15.07
CA ARG A 291 -18.54 -20.24 -16.38
C ARG A 291 -19.85 -19.46 -16.39
N PRO A 292 -20.39 -19.11 -17.57
CA PRO A 292 -21.73 -18.52 -17.68
C PRO A 292 -22.85 -19.36 -17.03
N THR A 293 -22.65 -20.68 -16.92
CA THR A 293 -23.53 -21.62 -16.23
C THR A 293 -23.48 -21.52 -14.69
N GLY A 294 -22.59 -20.70 -14.13
CA GLY A 294 -22.36 -20.57 -12.69
C GLY A 294 -21.39 -21.60 -12.11
N GLU A 295 -20.91 -22.54 -12.92
CA GLU A 295 -19.92 -23.53 -12.50
C GLU A 295 -18.53 -22.91 -12.33
N VAL A 296 -17.86 -23.25 -11.24
CA VAL A 296 -16.48 -22.83 -10.98
C VAL A 296 -15.52 -23.89 -11.50
N CYS A 297 -14.54 -23.50 -12.29
CA CYS A 297 -13.48 -24.40 -12.77
C CYS A 297 -12.09 -23.82 -12.55
N TRP A 298 -11.13 -24.70 -12.27
CA TRP A 298 -9.72 -24.36 -12.18
C TRP A 298 -9.01 -24.59 -13.52
N ARG A 299 -8.13 -23.66 -13.87
CA ARG A 299 -7.28 -23.72 -15.06
C ARG A 299 -5.82 -23.62 -14.68
N VAL A 300 -4.97 -24.38 -15.36
CA VAL A 300 -3.51 -24.26 -15.32
C VAL A 300 -3.09 -23.29 -16.40
N LEU A 301 -2.53 -22.16 -16.02
CA LEU A 301 -2.10 -21.11 -16.94
C LEU A 301 -0.64 -21.31 -17.37
N GLU A 302 0.19 -21.81 -16.45
CA GLU A 302 1.57 -22.25 -16.69
C GLU A 302 1.98 -23.24 -15.60
N ARG A 303 2.92 -24.15 -15.87
CA ARG A 303 3.36 -25.17 -14.91
C ARG A 303 4.86 -25.39 -14.98
N ASN A 304 5.52 -25.18 -13.84
CA ASN A 304 6.95 -25.34 -13.64
C ASN A 304 7.80 -24.55 -14.66
N ASN A 305 7.34 -23.36 -15.05
CA ASN A 305 8.09 -22.50 -15.96
C ASN A 305 9.23 -21.83 -15.19
N ARG A 306 10.43 -21.79 -15.78
CA ARG A 306 11.54 -20.99 -15.29
C ARG A 306 11.26 -19.53 -15.58
N TYR A 307 10.70 -18.85 -14.58
CA TYR A 307 10.01 -17.61 -14.89
C TYR A 307 10.92 -16.49 -15.37
N LEU A 308 12.22 -16.47 -15.03
CA LEU A 308 13.16 -15.47 -15.55
C LEU A 308 13.54 -15.68 -17.02
N GLU A 309 13.31 -16.88 -17.56
CA GLU A 309 13.64 -17.22 -18.95
C GLU A 309 12.47 -16.91 -19.91
N GLU A 310 11.32 -16.50 -19.37
CA GLU A 310 10.14 -16.13 -20.14
C GLU A 310 10.29 -14.76 -20.80
N ALA A 311 9.99 -14.69 -22.10
CA ALA A 311 10.07 -13.44 -22.86
C ALA A 311 9.08 -12.35 -22.39
N ASN A 312 7.95 -12.75 -21.79
CA ASN A 312 6.92 -11.82 -21.29
C ASN A 312 6.65 -12.03 -19.80
N GLN A 313 7.22 -11.19 -18.96
CA GLN A 313 7.07 -11.24 -17.50
C GLN A 313 5.71 -10.74 -16.98
N HIS A 314 4.89 -10.15 -17.84
CA HIS A 314 3.61 -9.52 -17.45
C HIS A 314 2.45 -9.99 -18.34
N GLN A 315 2.48 -11.25 -18.79
CA GLN A 315 1.47 -11.77 -19.69
C GLN A 315 0.06 -11.52 -19.15
N LEU A 316 -0.74 -10.80 -19.95
CA LEU A 316 -2.10 -10.41 -19.62
C LEU A 316 -3.05 -11.59 -19.85
N LEU A 317 -4.15 -11.59 -19.11
CA LEU A 317 -5.29 -12.46 -19.36
C LEU A 317 -6.33 -11.69 -20.17
N ASP A 318 -6.94 -12.35 -21.15
CA ASP A 318 -8.02 -11.78 -21.96
C ASP A 318 -9.25 -11.41 -21.09
N GLN A 319 -9.41 -12.12 -19.97
CA GLN A 319 -10.38 -11.80 -18.92
C GLN A 319 -9.72 -11.87 -17.54
N PRO A 320 -10.07 -10.96 -16.59
CA PRO A 320 -9.51 -11.02 -15.25
C PRO A 320 -9.83 -12.37 -14.58
N ALA A 321 -8.83 -13.00 -13.97
CA ALA A 321 -9.04 -14.19 -13.14
C ALA A 321 -9.63 -13.77 -11.79
N PRO A 322 -10.85 -14.22 -11.42
CA PRO A 322 -11.43 -13.95 -10.10
C PRO A 322 -10.49 -14.30 -8.94
N VAL A 323 -9.85 -15.47 -9.03
CA VAL A 323 -8.77 -15.87 -8.12
C VAL A 323 -7.63 -16.45 -8.93
N LEU A 324 -6.42 -16.02 -8.62
CA LEU A 324 -5.17 -16.49 -9.18
C LEU A 324 -4.30 -17.02 -8.05
N VAL A 325 -3.78 -18.23 -8.18
CA VAL A 325 -2.83 -18.82 -7.23
C VAL A 325 -1.53 -19.11 -7.97
N THR A 326 -0.46 -18.44 -7.58
CA THR A 326 0.88 -18.60 -8.15
C THR A 326 1.80 -19.23 -7.12
N CYS A 327 2.37 -20.37 -7.46
CA CYS A 327 3.32 -21.12 -6.65
C CYS A 327 4.74 -20.96 -7.20
N PHE A 328 5.71 -20.77 -6.32
CA PHE A 328 7.13 -20.66 -6.56
C PHE A 328 7.85 -21.78 -5.83
N ALA A 329 8.47 -22.69 -6.57
CA ALA A 329 9.07 -23.90 -6.03
C ALA A 329 10.55 -24.01 -6.36
N GLN A 330 11.27 -24.75 -5.52
CA GLN A 330 12.63 -25.20 -5.83
C GLN A 330 12.59 -26.26 -6.93
N GLU A 331 13.70 -26.43 -7.66
CA GLU A 331 13.85 -27.62 -8.50
C GLU A 331 13.90 -28.86 -7.60
N ALA A 332 13.18 -29.92 -7.99
CA ALA A 332 13.26 -31.17 -7.27
C ALA A 332 14.72 -31.63 -7.26
N ARG A 333 15.30 -31.82 -6.07
CA ARG A 333 16.59 -32.52 -5.95
C ARG A 333 16.37 -33.89 -6.57
N GLY A 334 17.04 -34.17 -7.69
CA GLY A 334 17.02 -35.49 -8.29
C GLY A 334 17.39 -36.55 -7.24
N PRO A 335 16.98 -37.82 -7.43
CA PRO A 335 17.36 -38.88 -6.50
C PRO A 335 18.88 -38.85 -6.36
N ASN A 336 19.36 -38.78 -5.12
CA ASN A 336 20.76 -39.04 -4.80
C ASN A 336 21.16 -40.31 -5.55
N ARG A 337 22.10 -40.20 -6.49
CA ARG A 337 22.84 -41.37 -6.96
C ARG A 337 23.66 -41.84 -5.77
N GLU A 338 23.07 -42.68 -4.93
CA GLU A 338 23.84 -43.69 -4.23
C GLU A 338 24.53 -44.55 -5.28
N GLY A 339 25.84 -44.61 -5.16
CA GLY A 339 26.73 -45.32 -6.06
C GLY A 339 28.14 -45.21 -5.51
N ASN A 340 28.37 -45.93 -4.40
CA ASN A 340 29.70 -46.44 -4.06
C ASN A 340 30.34 -47.04 -5.31
N LEU A 341 31.65 -46.84 -5.48
CA LEU A 341 32.65 -47.91 -5.43
C LEU A 341 34.05 -47.34 -5.67
N GLU A 342 34.93 -47.74 -4.75
CA GLU A 342 36.38 -47.99 -4.89
C GLU A 342 37.35 -46.81 -5.03
#